data_AF-A0A940L6Z2-F1
#
_entry.id   AF-A0A940L6Z2-F1
#
_cell.length_a   1.000
_cell.length_b   1.000
_cell.length_c   1.000
_cell.angle_alpha   90.00
_cell.angle_beta   90.00
_cell.angle_gamma   90.00
#
_symmetry.space_group_name_H-M   'P 1'
#
loop_
_entity.id
_entity.type
_entity.pdbx_description
1 polymer ?
#
loop_
_entity_poly.entity_id
_entity_poly.type
_entity_poly.pdbx_seq_one_letter_code
_entity_poly.pdbx_strand_id
1 'polypeptide(L)'
;LVGSDPEVQQQVKLLSTIKGIGFISAVVVLSETDGFALIKNKKQLVSYSGLDVREKTSGTSVKGKTSISKKGNKNIRKAMHLPALCAIKHDERMRAVFMRLVSKHGLKMKAVVAVQRRLLELVYVIFKSGKPYDPAYFNKQVEQSFKDCPTQAGIIAA
;
A
#
# COMPACT_ATOMS: atom_id res chain seq x y z
N LEU A 1 -24.32 5.94 9.19
CA LEU A 1 -23.03 5.23 9.44
C LEU A 1 -21.87 6.22 9.48
N VAL A 2 -21.29 6.68 8.36
CA VAL A 2 -20.10 7.58 8.43
C VAL A 2 -20.39 8.98 8.99
N GLY A 3 -21.60 9.51 8.82
CA GLY A 3 -22.01 10.79 9.44
C GLY A 3 -22.49 10.66 10.89
N SER A 4 -22.60 9.43 11.41
CA SER A 4 -23.18 9.14 12.73
C SER A 4 -22.10 8.82 13.77
N ASP A 5 -20.93 8.34 13.32
CA ASP A 5 -19.82 7.94 14.18
C ASP A 5 -18.60 8.85 13.95
N PRO A 6 -18.20 9.64 14.95
CA PRO A 6 -17.07 10.57 14.83
C PRO A 6 -15.72 9.85 14.67
N GLU A 7 -15.55 8.64 15.21
CA GLU A 7 -14.30 7.89 15.12
C GLU A 7 -14.06 7.43 13.68
N VAL A 8 -15.09 6.87 13.05
CA VAL A 8 -15.03 6.44 11.64
C VAL A 8 -14.77 7.65 10.74
N GLN A 9 -15.38 8.79 11.02
CA GLN A 9 -15.14 10.01 10.25
C GLN A 9 -13.69 10.49 10.36
N GLN A 10 -13.09 10.44 11.55
CA GLN A 10 -11.68 10.78 11.76
C GLN A 10 -10.75 9.80 11.04
N GLN A 11 -11.03 8.50 11.11
CA GLN A 11 -10.26 7.48 10.40
C GLN A 11 -10.30 7.70 8.88
N VAL A 12 -11.48 7.96 8.32
CA VAL A 12 -11.63 8.26 6.88
C VAL A 12 -10.84 9.51 6.49
N LYS A 13 -10.85 10.57 7.31
CA LYS A 13 -10.05 11.79 7.07
C LYS A 13 -8.55 11.49 7.06
N LEU A 14 -8.07 10.69 8.02
CA LEU A 14 -6.66 10.29 8.07
C LEU A 14 -6.26 9.50 6.83
N LEU A 15 -7.06 8.51 6.43
CA LEU A 15 -6.80 7.69 5.25
C LEU A 15 -6.84 8.48 3.94
N SER A 16 -7.70 9.50 3.86
CA SER A 16 -7.82 10.39 2.70
C SER A 16 -6.62 11.33 2.53
N THR A 17 -5.70 11.40 3.51
CA THR A 17 -4.43 12.14 3.37
C THR A 17 -3.47 11.43 2.40
N ILE A 18 -3.67 10.13 2.14
CA ILE A 18 -2.85 9.37 1.21
C ILE A 18 -3.18 9.80 -0.23
N LYS A 19 -2.17 10.23 -0.98
CA LYS A 19 -2.33 10.59 -2.39
C LYS A 19 -2.90 9.41 -3.19
N GLY A 20 -4.08 9.63 -3.78
CA GLY A 20 -4.81 8.65 -4.58
C GLY A 20 -5.98 7.99 -3.85
N ILE A 21 -6.07 8.07 -2.51
CA ILE A 21 -7.20 7.51 -1.77
C ILE A 21 -8.29 8.57 -1.59
N GLY A 22 -9.46 8.30 -2.16
CA GLY A 22 -10.65 9.12 -1.97
C GLY A 22 -11.55 8.60 -0.84
N PHE A 23 -12.53 9.41 -0.46
CA PHE A 23 -13.52 9.11 0.57
C PHE A 23 -14.18 7.73 0.37
N ILE A 24 -14.72 7.46 -0.83
CA ILE A 24 -15.42 6.21 -1.13
C ILE A 24 -14.50 5.01 -0.96
N SER A 25 -13.27 5.10 -1.48
CA SER A 25 -12.28 4.02 -1.37
C SER A 25 -11.88 3.75 0.08
N ALA A 26 -11.72 4.81 0.90
CA ALA A 26 -11.42 4.68 2.32
C ALA A 26 -12.58 4.02 3.08
N VAL A 27 -13.82 4.46 2.83
CA VAL A 27 -15.02 3.90 3.45
C VAL A 27 -15.19 2.44 3.10
N VAL A 28 -15.06 2.07 1.81
CA VAL A 28 -15.18 0.66 1.40
C VAL A 28 -14.12 -0.20 2.09
N VAL A 29 -12.87 0.26 2.18
CA VAL A 29 -11.83 -0.53 2.87
C VAL A 29 -12.15 -0.68 4.36
N LEU A 30 -12.57 0.38 5.04
CA LEU A 30 -12.94 0.32 6.46
C LEU A 30 -14.14 -0.59 6.71
N SER A 31 -15.19 -0.49 5.88
CA SER A 31 -16.38 -1.33 5.99
C SER A 31 -16.09 -2.80 5.72
N GLU A 32 -15.29 -3.11 4.70
CA GLU A 32 -14.95 -4.49 4.35
C GLU A 32 -13.95 -5.14 5.32
N THR A 33 -13.25 -4.35 6.12
CA THR A 33 -12.28 -4.83 7.10
C THR A 33 -12.73 -4.69 8.54
N ASP A 34 -13.94 -4.17 8.76
CA ASP A 34 -14.49 -3.84 10.07
C ASP A 34 -13.48 -3.04 10.93
N GLY A 35 -12.96 -1.94 10.37
CA GLY A 35 -11.94 -1.13 11.02
C GLY A 35 -10.63 -1.89 11.31
N PHE A 36 -10.29 -2.89 10.48
CA PHE A 36 -9.15 -3.78 10.66
C PHE A 36 -9.16 -4.60 11.96
N ALA A 37 -10.31 -4.76 12.64
CA ALA A 37 -10.39 -5.42 13.95
C ALA A 37 -9.78 -6.85 13.96
N LEU A 38 -9.94 -7.59 12.85
CA LEU A 38 -9.44 -8.97 12.72
C LEU A 38 -8.07 -9.08 12.03
N ILE A 39 -7.48 -7.96 11.60
CA ILE A 39 -6.24 -7.93 10.85
C ILE A 39 -5.06 -7.68 11.79
N LYS A 40 -4.24 -8.72 11.98
CA LYS A 40 -3.04 -8.65 12.85
C LYS A 40 -1.83 -8.11 12.08
N ASN A 41 -1.70 -8.50 10.81
CA ASN A 41 -0.51 -8.26 9.99
C ASN A 41 -0.83 -7.76 8.58
N LYS A 42 0.08 -6.97 8.00
CA LYS A 42 -0.01 -6.49 6.60
C LYS A 42 -0.19 -7.63 5.60
N LYS A 43 0.54 -8.74 5.79
CA LYS A 43 0.44 -9.93 4.91
C LYS A 43 -0.95 -10.56 4.96
N GLN A 44 -1.58 -10.59 6.13
CA GLN A 44 -2.94 -11.09 6.30
C GLN A 44 -3.94 -10.23 5.52
N LEU A 45 -3.79 -8.89 5.57
CA LEU A 45 -4.62 -7.97 4.79
C LEU A 45 -4.49 -8.16 3.27
N VAL A 46 -3.26 -8.36 2.79
CA VAL A 46 -3.00 -8.61 1.37
C VAL A 46 -3.62 -9.95 0.92
N SER A 47 -3.51 -10.98 1.75
CA SER A 47 -4.17 -12.27 1.50
C SER A 47 -5.70 -12.15 1.55
N TYR A 48 -6.24 -11.40 2.50
CA TYR A 48 -7.67 -11.17 2.66
C TYR A 48 -8.26 -10.43 1.46
N SER A 49 -7.55 -9.42 0.93
CA SER A 49 -7.93 -8.72 -0.30
C SER A 49 -7.66 -9.52 -1.57
N GLY A 50 -6.89 -10.62 -1.52
CA GLY A 50 -6.55 -11.43 -2.69
C GLY A 50 -5.63 -10.71 -3.69
N LEU A 51 -4.83 -9.76 -3.19
CA LEU A 51 -3.77 -9.05 -3.92
C LEU A 51 -2.41 -9.78 -3.80
N ASP A 52 -2.38 -10.92 -3.10
CA ASP A 52 -1.24 -11.81 -3.04
C ASP A 52 -1.00 -12.51 -4.39
N VAL A 53 0.28 -12.62 -4.76
CA VAL A 53 0.69 -13.37 -5.94
C VAL A 53 0.75 -14.85 -5.55
N ARG A 54 0.03 -15.68 -6.29
CA ARG A 54 0.03 -17.12 -6.12
C ARG A 54 0.69 -17.78 -7.32
N GLU A 55 1.66 -18.63 -7.04
CA GLU A 55 2.25 -19.52 -8.04
C GLU A 55 1.35 -20.75 -8.18
N LYS A 56 1.10 -21.17 -9.43
CA LYS A 56 0.38 -22.41 -9.71
C LYS A 56 1.43 -23.49 -9.96
N THR A 57 1.77 -24.23 -8.93
CA THR A 57 2.59 -25.44 -8.99
C THR A 57 1.70 -26.63 -8.65
N SER A 58 1.20 -27.30 -9.69
CA SER A 58 0.55 -28.62 -9.56
C SER A 58 1.50 -29.66 -10.16
N GLY A 59 2.21 -30.37 -9.29
CA GLY A 59 3.20 -31.39 -9.69
C GLY A 59 4.48 -30.83 -10.31
N THR A 60 5.41 -31.75 -10.62
CA THR A 60 6.75 -31.47 -11.18
C THR A 60 6.76 -30.89 -12.59
N SER A 61 5.63 -30.94 -13.32
CA SER A 61 5.60 -30.64 -14.76
C SER A 61 4.86 -29.34 -15.15
N VAL A 62 4.08 -28.72 -14.25
CA VAL A 62 3.29 -27.51 -14.59
C VAL A 62 3.73 -26.31 -13.77
N LYS A 63 4.71 -25.55 -14.29
CA LYS A 63 5.00 -24.17 -13.83
C LYS A 63 4.00 -23.21 -14.49
N GLY A 64 2.82 -23.08 -13.89
CA GLY A 64 1.80 -22.16 -14.38
C GLY A 64 2.22 -20.69 -14.24
N LYS A 65 1.70 -19.81 -15.11
CA LYS A 65 1.93 -18.36 -15.01
C LYS A 65 1.51 -17.83 -13.64
N THR A 66 2.39 -17.07 -12.98
CA THR A 66 2.11 -16.43 -11.69
C THR A 66 0.97 -15.42 -11.85
N SER A 67 -0.05 -15.55 -11.00
CA SER A 67 -1.26 -14.73 -11.05
C SER A 67 -1.72 -14.40 -9.63
N ILE A 68 -2.51 -13.34 -9.48
CA ILE A 68 -3.11 -13.05 -8.18
C ILE A 68 -4.08 -14.15 -7.76
N SER A 69 -4.17 -14.41 -6.46
CA SER A 69 -5.00 -15.47 -5.89
C SER A 69 -6.48 -15.34 -6.27
N LYS A 70 -7.01 -14.10 -6.44
CA LYS A 70 -8.43 -13.76 -6.71
C LYS A 70 -9.46 -14.32 -5.71
N LYS A 71 -9.05 -15.16 -4.75
CA LYS A 71 -9.89 -15.79 -3.72
C LYS A 71 -10.35 -14.81 -2.62
N GLY A 72 -9.62 -13.72 -2.39
CA GLY A 72 -9.96 -12.74 -1.37
C GLY A 72 -11.13 -11.82 -1.75
N ASN A 73 -11.38 -10.82 -0.92
CA ASN A 73 -12.45 -9.84 -1.05
C ASN A 73 -12.36 -9.06 -2.39
N LYS A 74 -13.39 -9.21 -3.23
CA LYS A 74 -13.48 -8.56 -4.55
C LYS A 74 -13.71 -7.04 -4.44
N ASN A 75 -14.41 -6.60 -3.40
CA ASN A 75 -14.79 -5.20 -3.21
C ASN A 75 -13.56 -4.34 -2.91
N ILE A 76 -12.67 -4.82 -2.03
CA ILE A 76 -11.39 -4.14 -1.74
C ILE A 76 -10.53 -4.01 -3.01
N ARG A 77 -10.42 -5.08 -3.82
CA ARG A 77 -9.64 -5.03 -5.07
C ARG A 77 -10.19 -4.01 -6.06
N LYS A 78 -11.52 -3.97 -6.21
CA LYS A 78 -12.19 -3.00 -7.09
C LYS A 78 -12.00 -1.57 -6.57
N ALA A 79 -12.19 -1.36 -5.27
CA ALA A 79 -12.09 -0.06 -4.62
C ALA A 79 -10.67 0.53 -4.65
N MET A 80 -9.64 -0.31 -4.66
CA MET A 80 -8.23 0.11 -4.72
C MET A 80 -7.69 0.29 -6.14
N HIS A 81 -8.43 -0.09 -7.19
CA HIS A 81 -7.93 0.00 -8.56
C HIS A 81 -7.78 1.44 -9.06
N LEU A 82 -8.83 2.25 -8.94
CA LEU A 82 -8.76 3.66 -9.33
C LEU A 82 -7.76 4.44 -8.45
N PRO A 83 -7.74 4.27 -7.11
CA PRO A 83 -6.70 4.88 -6.27
C PRO A 83 -5.28 4.57 -6.69
N ALA A 84 -4.98 3.33 -7.10
CA ALA A 84 -3.66 2.96 -7.58
C ALA A 84 -3.25 3.72 -8.84
N LEU A 85 -4.17 3.89 -9.79
CA LEU A 85 -3.90 4.66 -11.01
C LEU A 85 -3.67 6.14 -10.70
N CYS A 86 -4.49 6.72 -9.81
CA CYS A 86 -4.30 8.10 -9.36
C CYS A 86 -2.96 8.28 -8.63
N ALA A 87 -2.60 7.35 -7.73
CA ALA A 87 -1.34 7.40 -7.02
C ALA A 87 -0.13 7.30 -7.97
N ILE A 88 -0.19 6.47 -9.02
CA ILE A 88 0.86 6.40 -10.05
C ILE A 88 1.06 7.75 -10.75
N LYS A 89 0.00 8.53 -10.92
CA LYS A 89 0.06 9.84 -11.59
C LYS A 89 0.58 10.95 -10.68
N HIS A 90 0.18 10.95 -9.40
CA HIS A 90 0.39 12.07 -8.48
C HIS A 90 1.47 11.84 -7.41
N ASP A 91 1.91 10.60 -7.23
CA ASP A 91 2.99 10.23 -6.29
C ASP A 91 4.17 9.62 -7.05
N GLU A 92 5.30 10.33 -7.03
CA GLU A 92 6.54 9.92 -7.68
C GLU A 92 7.06 8.57 -7.18
N ARG A 93 6.83 8.23 -5.91
CA ARG A 93 7.29 6.94 -5.35
C ARG A 93 6.48 5.79 -5.91
N MET A 94 5.17 5.97 -5.99
CA MET A 94 4.29 4.96 -6.60
C MET A 94 4.56 4.82 -8.09
N ARG A 95 4.82 5.95 -8.77
CA ARG A 95 5.27 5.99 -10.16
C ARG A 95 6.58 5.23 -10.36
N ALA A 96 7.58 5.43 -9.50
CA ALA A 96 8.86 4.73 -9.58
C ALA A 96 8.70 3.21 -9.40
N VAL A 97 7.86 2.78 -8.45
CA VAL A 97 7.54 1.35 -8.27
C VAL A 97 6.86 0.78 -9.51
N PHE A 98 5.90 1.50 -10.08
CA PHE A 98 5.21 1.10 -11.30
C PHE A 98 6.19 0.96 -12.47
N MET A 99 6.98 2.00 -12.75
CA MET A 99 7.94 2.00 -13.85
C MET A 99 8.95 0.86 -13.72
N ARG A 100 9.55 0.67 -12.53
CA ARG A 100 10.50 -0.42 -12.27
C ARG A 100 9.88 -1.80 -12.58
N LEU A 101 8.63 -2.03 -12.19
CA LEU A 101 7.95 -3.30 -12.42
C LEU A 101 7.54 -3.49 -13.89
N VAL A 102 7.15 -2.42 -14.57
CA VAL A 102 6.87 -2.45 -16.01
C VAL A 102 8.14 -2.79 -16.79
N SER A 103 9.27 -2.14 -16.48
CA SER A 103 10.56 -2.45 -17.13
C SER A 103 11.01 -3.88 -16.86
N LYS A 104 10.76 -4.42 -15.66
CA LYS A 104 11.18 -5.79 -15.30
C LYS A 104 10.31 -6.89 -15.91
N HIS A 105 9.00 -6.68 -16.04
CA HIS A 105 8.05 -7.75 -16.37
C HIS A 105 7.24 -7.50 -17.64
N GLY A 106 7.32 -6.32 -18.26
CA GLY A 106 6.57 -5.91 -19.46
C GLY A 106 5.05 -5.75 -19.29
N LEU A 107 4.48 -6.19 -18.15
CA LEU A 107 3.04 -6.27 -17.94
C LEU A 107 2.54 -5.14 -17.03
N LYS A 108 1.94 -4.11 -17.63
CA LYS A 108 1.35 -2.95 -16.93
C LYS A 108 0.40 -3.36 -15.80
N MET A 109 -0.45 -4.35 -16.03
CA MET A 109 -1.40 -4.81 -15.02
C MET A 109 -0.73 -5.41 -13.78
N LYS A 110 0.40 -6.12 -13.92
CA LYS A 110 1.14 -6.63 -12.76
C LYS A 110 1.71 -5.50 -11.92
N ALA A 111 2.19 -4.44 -12.57
CA ALA A 111 2.69 -3.26 -11.90
C ALA A 111 1.57 -2.50 -11.16
N VAL A 112 0.39 -2.33 -11.77
CA VAL A 112 -0.77 -1.70 -11.10
C VAL A 112 -1.18 -2.49 -9.87
N VAL A 113 -1.29 -3.82 -9.96
CA VAL A 113 -1.62 -4.68 -8.81
C VAL A 113 -0.61 -4.54 -7.68
N ALA A 114 0.68 -4.44 -8.00
CA ALA A 114 1.71 -4.22 -6.99
C ALA A 114 1.56 -2.86 -6.29
N VAL A 115 1.15 -1.82 -7.02
CA VAL A 115 0.84 -0.51 -6.41
C VAL A 115 -0.43 -0.58 -5.56
N GLN A 116 -1.48 -1.26 -6.00
CA GLN A 116 -2.70 -1.50 -5.18
C GLN A 116 -2.34 -2.14 -3.85
N ARG A 117 -1.52 -3.19 -3.88
CA ARG A 117 -1.04 -3.88 -2.68
C ARG A 117 -0.29 -2.91 -1.77
N ARG A 118 0.61 -2.09 -2.33
CA ARG A 118 1.41 -1.14 -1.54
C ARG A 118 0.56 -0.04 -0.92
N LEU A 119 -0.45 0.46 -1.64
CA LEU A 119 -1.42 1.41 -1.08
C LEU A 119 -2.21 0.79 0.07
N LEU A 120 -2.70 -0.44 -0.09
CA LEU A 120 -3.43 -1.13 0.96
C LEU A 120 -2.57 -1.35 2.22
N GLU A 121 -1.29 -1.70 2.03
CA GLU A 121 -0.33 -1.80 3.14
C GLU A 121 -0.11 -0.43 3.83
N LEU A 122 -0.09 0.69 3.08
CA LEU A 122 0.01 2.04 3.64
C LEU A 122 -1.23 2.46 4.43
N VAL A 123 -2.43 2.16 3.92
CA VAL A 123 -3.70 2.40 4.64
C VAL A 123 -3.65 1.75 6.02
N TYR A 124 -3.24 0.48 6.09
CA TYR A 124 -3.13 -0.24 7.36
C TYR A 124 -2.09 0.37 8.31
N VAL A 125 -0.95 0.85 7.79
CA VAL A 125 0.07 1.51 8.62
C VAL A 125 -0.45 2.81 9.20
N ILE A 126 -1.10 3.64 8.40
CA ILE A 126 -1.64 4.93 8.85
C ILE A 126 -2.76 4.72 9.85
N PHE A 127 -3.65 3.78 9.57
CA PHE A 127 -4.70 3.38 10.49
C PHE A 127 -4.12 2.98 11.86
N LYS A 128 -3.12 2.09 11.88
CA LYS A 128 -2.49 1.63 13.12
C LYS A 128 -1.67 2.72 13.82
N SER A 129 -1.04 3.62 13.06
CA SER A 129 -0.21 4.69 13.60
C SER A 129 -1.03 5.88 14.12
N GLY A 130 -2.26 6.08 13.65
CA GLY A 130 -3.08 7.26 13.94
C GLY A 130 -2.49 8.59 13.44
N LYS A 131 -1.42 8.57 12.65
CA LYS A 131 -0.72 9.75 12.14
C LYS A 131 -1.04 9.97 10.65
N PRO A 132 -1.20 11.23 10.21
CA PRO A 132 -1.45 11.52 8.80
C PRO A 132 -0.27 11.07 7.92
N TYR A 133 -0.56 10.81 6.64
CA TYR A 133 0.47 10.44 5.67
C TYR A 133 1.47 11.58 5.47
N ASP A 134 2.74 11.35 5.80
CA ASP A 134 3.84 12.27 5.48
C ASP A 134 4.69 11.70 4.32
N PRO A 135 4.66 12.32 3.14
CA PRO A 135 5.56 11.97 2.04
C PRO A 135 7.03 12.05 2.43
N ALA A 136 7.44 12.94 3.34
CA ALA A 136 8.85 13.10 3.73
C ALA A 136 9.33 12.07 4.77
N TYR A 137 8.46 11.16 5.26
CA TYR A 137 8.80 10.24 6.34
C TYR A 137 10.08 9.41 6.11
N PHE A 138 10.27 8.88 4.89
CA PHE A 138 11.47 8.12 4.54
C PHE A 138 12.73 8.99 4.50
N ASN A 139 12.62 10.24 4.02
CA ASN A 139 13.77 11.14 3.95
C ASN A 139 14.22 11.52 5.37
N LYS A 140 13.26 11.76 6.28
CA LYS A 140 13.54 12.02 7.70
C LYS A 140 14.23 10.85 8.40
N GLN A 141 13.81 9.60 8.13
CA GLN A 141 14.48 8.42 8.70
C GLN A 141 15.89 8.24 8.17
N VAL A 142 16.11 8.48 6.87
CA VAL A 142 17.43 8.41 6.26
C VAL A 142 18.34 9.49 6.84
N GLU A 143 17.86 10.73 6.95
CA GLU A 143 18.57 11.85 7.60
C GLU A 143 18.86 11.58 9.08
N GLN A 144 17.93 10.99 9.83
CA GLN A 144 18.15 10.58 11.22
C GLN A 144 19.20 9.46 11.31
N SER A 145 19.11 8.45 10.44
CA SER A 145 20.10 7.36 10.39
C SER A 145 21.51 7.85 10.01
N PHE A 146 21.61 8.91 9.19
CA PHE A 146 22.89 9.56 8.88
C PHE A 146 23.42 10.41 10.04
N LYS A 147 22.54 11.06 10.82
CA LYS A 147 22.92 11.85 12.01
C LYS A 147 23.35 10.98 13.20
N ASP A 148 22.77 9.79 13.32
CA ASP A 148 23.08 8.82 14.38
C ASP A 148 24.34 7.99 14.08
N CYS A 149 25.02 8.23 12.95
CA CYS A 149 26.26 7.56 12.58
C CYS A 149 27.49 8.32 13.13
N PRO A 150 28.26 7.73 14.06
CA PRO A 150 29.33 8.44 14.79
C PRO A 150 30.61 8.76 13.98
N THR A 151 30.62 8.65 12.65
CA THR A 151 31.84 8.78 11.82
C THR A 151 31.95 10.05 10.96
N GLN A 152 31.12 11.08 11.17
CA GLN A 152 31.24 12.36 10.42
C GLN A 152 32.01 13.48 11.14
N ALA A 153 32.94 13.18 12.04
CA ALA A 153 33.79 14.21 12.64
C ALA A 153 35.00 14.64 11.78
N GLY A 154 35.25 14.04 10.61
CA GLY A 154 36.55 14.20 9.92
C GLY A 154 36.57 14.46 8.42
N ILE A 155 35.44 14.54 7.69
CA ILE A 155 35.48 14.58 6.21
C ILE A 155 35.06 15.94 5.63
N ILE A 156 34.53 16.88 6.44
CA ILE A 156 34.08 18.20 5.94
C ILE A 156 35.14 19.31 6.15
N ALA A 157 36.28 19.02 6.78
CA ALA A 157 37.37 19.97 7.00
C ALA A 157 38.67 19.54 6.30
N ALA A 158 38.68 19.59 4.96
CA ALA A 158 39.90 19.60 4.14
C ALA A 158 39.59 20.25 2.78
#